data_AF-A0A948I404-F1
#
_entry.id   AF-A0A948I404-F1
#
_cell.length_a   1.000
_cell.length_b   1.000
_cell.length_c   1.000
_cell.angle_alpha   90.00
_cell.angle_beta   90.00
_cell.angle_gamma   90.00
#
_symmetry.space_group_name_H-M   'P 1'
#
loop_
_entity.id
_entity.type
_entity.pdbx_description
1 polymer ?
#
loop_
_entity_poly.entity_id
_entity_poly.type
_entity_poly.pdbx_seq_one_letter_code
_entity_poly.pdbx_strand_id
1 'polypeptide(L)'
;VMLLAVTIGAAGMLSAVLANDVVVFAMTPLLCIGLQARGLDPRPYLIGLAGGANAGSAATMIGNPQNILIAQLGDLDFWAFLAACGVPALIGLAACFGTVWLVWRDRLESEAGARIALPAVALDRSHLVKALVGTLALLILFASPLPHAMGVLIIAGGLLVSRRVATRQMLDKVDWPLLVLFAGLFVVTAALSATGLPGEAVAMLSGAGLSPDRLAVLAPVALIGSNTIGNVPAVILLLAVWPELSAETLYGLAILSTLAGNLLIIGSLANIIVVERAKSVGITLGFAEHARCGIPMTLVSLAGAVAWLWLTGLMPLS
;
A
#
# COMPACT_ATOMS: atom_id res chain seq x y z
N VAL A 1 -14.90 -12.35 14.10
CA VAL A 1 -13.85 -11.44 14.66
C VAL A 1 -12.43 -11.95 14.44
N MET A 2 -12.02 -13.12 14.98
CA MET A 2 -10.63 -13.63 14.86
C MET A 2 -10.14 -13.73 13.41
N LEU A 3 -10.98 -14.24 12.50
CA LEU A 3 -10.61 -14.35 11.08
C LEU A 3 -10.31 -12.99 10.45
N LEU A 4 -11.05 -11.94 10.82
CA LEU A 4 -10.82 -10.58 10.31
C LEU A 4 -9.48 -10.04 10.81
N ALA A 5 -9.19 -10.22 12.10
CA ALA A 5 -7.91 -9.81 12.68
C ALA A 5 -6.73 -10.53 12.01
N VAL A 6 -6.86 -11.84 11.76
CA VAL A 6 -5.84 -12.63 11.05
C VAL A 6 -5.69 -12.15 9.61
N THR A 7 -6.79 -11.88 8.89
CA THR A 7 -6.72 -11.35 7.52
C THR A 7 -5.99 -10.01 7.47
N ILE A 8 -6.38 -9.05 8.32
CA ILE A 8 -5.79 -7.70 8.36
C ILE A 8 -4.32 -7.78 8.80
N GLY A 9 -4.02 -8.54 9.85
CA GLY A 9 -2.66 -8.71 10.36
C GLY A 9 -1.74 -9.39 9.35
N ALA A 10 -2.19 -10.48 8.73
CA ALA A 10 -1.41 -11.18 7.71
C ALA A 10 -1.21 -10.31 6.47
N ALA A 11 -2.25 -9.62 6.00
CA ALA A 11 -2.16 -8.69 4.87
C ALA A 11 -1.19 -7.56 5.15
N GLY A 12 -1.27 -6.94 6.33
CA GLY A 12 -0.40 -5.85 6.74
C GLY A 12 1.05 -6.29 6.90
N MET A 13 1.31 -7.41 7.59
CA MET A 13 2.66 -7.95 7.75
C MET A 13 3.30 -8.34 6.42
N LEU A 14 2.55 -9.03 5.55
CA LEU A 14 3.04 -9.38 4.23
C LEU A 14 3.29 -8.13 3.38
N SER A 15 2.41 -7.13 3.45
CA SER A 15 2.55 -5.89 2.67
C SER A 15 3.63 -4.95 3.23
N ALA A 16 4.08 -5.13 4.47
CA ALA A 16 5.26 -4.44 4.99
C ALA A 16 6.57 -5.00 4.39
N VAL A 17 6.55 -6.23 3.88
CA VAL A 17 7.74 -6.94 3.36
C VAL A 17 7.70 -7.11 1.84
N LEU A 18 6.50 -7.21 1.28
CA LEU A 18 6.21 -7.40 -0.13
C LEU A 18 5.36 -6.23 -0.61
N ALA A 19 5.36 -5.96 -1.92
CA ALA A 19 4.46 -4.97 -2.48
C ALA A 19 2.99 -5.32 -2.18
N ASN A 20 2.23 -4.36 -1.64
CA ASN A 20 0.82 -4.49 -1.31
C ASN A 20 -0.01 -5.04 -2.46
N ASP A 21 0.24 -4.58 -3.69
CA ASP A 21 -0.46 -5.00 -4.91
C ASP A 21 -0.35 -6.52 -5.14
N VAL A 22 0.84 -7.09 -4.91
CA VAL A 22 1.10 -8.53 -5.01
C VAL A 22 0.35 -9.30 -3.92
N VAL A 23 0.37 -8.79 -2.70
CA VAL A 23 -0.31 -9.41 -1.54
C VAL A 23 -1.81 -9.47 -1.79
N VAL A 24 -2.44 -8.35 -2.16
CA VAL A 24 -3.89 -8.32 -2.41
C VAL A 24 -4.29 -9.09 -3.65
N PHE A 25 -3.46 -9.11 -4.70
CA PHE A 25 -3.72 -9.90 -5.91
C PHE A 25 -3.78 -11.41 -5.62
N ALA A 26 -2.88 -11.89 -4.76
CA ALA A 26 -2.77 -13.30 -4.39
C ALA A 26 -3.79 -13.71 -3.32
N MET A 27 -3.97 -12.88 -2.28
CA MET A 27 -4.82 -13.21 -1.13
C MET A 27 -6.31 -13.07 -1.44
N THR A 28 -6.73 -12.12 -2.29
CA THR A 28 -8.14 -11.89 -2.61
C THR A 28 -8.89 -13.16 -3.05
N PRO A 29 -8.47 -13.88 -4.13
CA PRO A 29 -9.20 -15.05 -4.58
C PRO A 29 -9.18 -16.19 -3.54
N LEU A 30 -8.07 -16.37 -2.82
CA LEU A 30 -7.94 -17.38 -1.76
C LEU A 30 -8.90 -17.11 -0.60
N LEU A 31 -9.00 -15.85 -0.19
CA LEU A 31 -9.89 -15.40 0.86
C LEU A 31 -11.35 -15.55 0.45
N CYS A 32 -11.70 -15.13 -0.78
CA CYS A 32 -13.03 -15.30 -1.36
C CYS A 32 -13.51 -16.76 -1.35
N ILE A 33 -12.71 -17.66 -1.91
CA ILE A 33 -13.04 -19.09 -2.00
C ILE A 33 -13.19 -19.71 -0.60
N GLY A 34 -12.27 -19.39 0.31
CA GLY A 34 -12.31 -19.88 1.69
C GLY A 34 -13.51 -19.39 2.48
N LEU A 35 -13.94 -18.13 2.26
CA LEU A 35 -15.10 -17.54 2.92
C LEU A 35 -16.42 -18.07 2.35
N GLN A 36 -16.53 -18.17 1.02
CA GLN A 36 -17.69 -18.77 0.35
C GLN A 36 -17.89 -20.23 0.79
N ALA A 37 -16.82 -21.02 0.90
CA ALA A 37 -16.89 -22.39 1.39
C ALA A 37 -17.37 -22.50 2.85
N ARG A 38 -17.26 -21.42 3.63
CA ARG A 38 -17.77 -21.32 5.01
C ARG A 38 -19.13 -20.61 5.08
N GLY A 39 -19.74 -20.25 3.95
CA GLY A 39 -20.98 -19.47 3.91
C GLY A 39 -20.86 -18.09 4.56
N LEU A 40 -19.66 -17.51 4.61
CA LEU A 40 -19.42 -16.18 5.18
C LEU A 40 -19.44 -15.11 4.08
N ASP A 41 -19.97 -13.92 4.40
CA ASP A 41 -19.92 -12.77 3.50
C ASP A 41 -18.47 -12.29 3.31
N PRO A 42 -17.90 -12.35 2.09
CA PRO A 42 -16.50 -12.00 1.88
C PRO A 42 -16.20 -10.50 1.95
N ARG A 43 -17.22 -9.65 1.74
CA ARG A 43 -17.06 -8.18 1.64
C ARG A 43 -16.28 -7.54 2.79
N PRO A 44 -16.63 -7.74 4.09
CA PRO A 44 -15.87 -7.14 5.18
C PRO A 44 -14.40 -7.57 5.21
N TYR A 45 -14.11 -8.83 4.86
CA TYR A 45 -12.74 -9.34 4.84
C TYR A 45 -11.94 -8.80 3.66
N LEU A 46 -12.58 -8.51 2.53
CA LEU A 46 -11.95 -7.87 1.37
C LEU A 46 -11.62 -6.41 1.64
N ILE A 47 -12.53 -5.67 2.28
CA ILE A 47 -12.26 -4.30 2.74
C ILE A 47 -11.11 -4.30 3.74
N GLY A 48 -11.13 -5.23 4.71
CA GLY A 48 -10.02 -5.40 5.66
C GLY A 48 -8.70 -5.79 4.99
N LEU A 49 -8.73 -6.66 3.99
CA LEU A 49 -7.55 -7.04 3.20
C LEU A 49 -6.93 -5.82 2.50
N ALA A 50 -7.75 -5.01 1.84
CA ALA A 50 -7.29 -3.81 1.13
C ALA A 50 -6.74 -2.77 2.12
N GLY A 51 -7.52 -2.44 3.15
CA GLY A 51 -7.15 -1.46 4.17
C GLY A 51 -5.91 -1.87 4.96
N GLY A 52 -5.83 -3.15 5.33
CA GLY A 52 -4.70 -3.73 6.04
C GLY A 52 -3.44 -3.79 5.20
N ALA A 53 -3.54 -4.14 3.91
CA ALA A 53 -2.41 -4.12 3.00
C ALA A 53 -1.85 -2.71 2.82
N ASN A 54 -2.71 -1.71 2.60
CA ASN A 54 -2.28 -0.31 2.49
C ASN A 54 -1.65 0.17 3.81
N ALA A 55 -2.31 -0.04 4.96
CA ALA A 55 -1.78 0.39 6.25
C ALA A 55 -0.43 -0.28 6.59
N GLY A 56 -0.31 -1.60 6.39
CA GLY A 56 0.94 -2.32 6.62
C GLY A 56 2.05 -1.92 5.66
N SER A 57 1.73 -1.69 4.38
CA SER A 57 2.71 -1.22 3.40
C SER A 57 3.30 0.14 3.71
N ALA A 58 2.56 0.98 4.43
CA ALA A 58 3.02 2.30 4.81
C ALA A 58 4.17 2.26 5.83
N ALA A 59 4.38 1.14 6.52
CA ALA A 59 5.44 0.98 7.52
C ALA A 59 6.84 0.97 6.90
N THR A 60 6.98 0.54 5.65
CA THR A 60 8.29 0.33 5.03
C THR A 60 8.39 0.97 3.64
N MET A 61 9.62 1.20 3.22
CA MET A 61 9.91 1.71 1.87
C MET A 61 9.50 0.74 0.77
N ILE A 62 9.58 -0.57 1.03
CA ILE A 62 9.36 -1.63 0.05
C ILE A 62 7.86 -1.90 -0.16
N GLY A 63 7.05 -1.60 0.86
CA GLY A 63 5.68 -2.09 0.94
C GLY A 63 4.79 -1.63 -0.21
N ASN A 64 5.09 -0.50 -0.84
CA ASN A 64 4.38 -0.07 -2.05
C ASN A 64 5.30 0.73 -3.00
N PRO A 65 4.95 0.84 -4.29
CA PRO A 65 5.81 1.51 -5.28
C PRO A 65 6.05 3.01 -5.01
N GLN A 66 5.07 3.72 -4.46
CA GLN A 66 5.23 5.15 -4.14
C GLN A 66 6.23 5.39 -3.01
N ASN A 67 6.28 4.52 -2.00
CA ASN A 67 7.26 4.62 -0.92
C ASN A 67 8.67 4.32 -1.43
N ILE A 68 8.82 3.38 -2.37
CA ILE A 68 10.11 3.13 -3.04
C ILE A 68 10.57 4.40 -3.75
N LEU A 69 9.68 5.05 -4.50
CA LEU A 69 9.99 6.28 -5.21
C LEU A 69 10.40 7.41 -4.26
N ILE A 70 9.62 7.64 -3.20
CA ILE A 70 9.89 8.66 -2.18
C ILE A 70 11.27 8.42 -1.54
N ALA A 71 11.55 7.17 -1.17
CA ALA A 71 12.82 6.80 -0.55
C ALA A 71 14.01 6.99 -1.49
N GLN A 72 13.85 6.67 -2.78
CA GLN A 72 14.92 6.83 -3.78
C GLN A 72 15.20 8.28 -4.11
N LEU A 73 14.16 9.12 -4.23
CA LEU A 73 14.34 10.55 -4.52
C LEU A 73 14.87 11.33 -3.31
N GLY A 74 14.48 10.92 -2.10
CA GLY A 74 14.93 11.54 -0.85
C GLY A 74 16.21 10.96 -0.24
N ASP A 75 16.81 9.93 -0.86
CA ASP A 75 17.92 9.16 -0.30
C ASP A 75 17.70 8.75 1.17
N LEU A 76 16.50 8.24 1.46
CA LEU A 76 16.06 7.96 2.83
C LEU A 76 16.68 6.66 3.35
N ASP A 77 16.99 6.63 4.65
CA ASP A 77 17.46 5.41 5.33
C ASP A 77 16.29 4.49 5.75
N PHE A 78 16.44 3.18 5.49
CA PHE A 78 15.41 2.18 5.75
C PHE A 78 14.92 2.17 7.20
N TRP A 79 15.85 2.24 8.15
CA TRP A 79 15.52 2.16 9.57
C TRP A 79 14.90 3.45 10.09
N ALA A 80 15.37 4.60 9.60
CA ALA A 80 14.77 5.89 9.89
C ALA A 80 13.32 5.96 9.38
N PHE A 81 13.06 5.50 8.16
CA PHE A 81 11.71 5.43 7.60
C PHE A 81 10.80 4.49 8.42
N LEU A 82 11.30 3.30 8.77
CA LEU A 82 10.53 2.36 9.59
C LEU A 82 10.19 2.94 10.97
N ALA A 83 11.13 3.67 11.59
CA ALA A 83 10.90 4.33 12.86
C ALA A 83 9.85 5.46 12.75
N ALA A 84 9.90 6.24 11.67
CA ALA A 84 8.97 7.34 11.43
C ALA A 84 7.55 6.84 11.08
N CYS A 85 7.43 5.84 10.21
CA CYS A 85 6.17 5.40 9.62
C CYS A 85 5.56 4.14 10.29
N GLY A 86 6.35 3.37 11.05
CA GLY A 86 5.91 2.10 11.64
C GLY A 86 4.79 2.25 12.66
N VAL A 87 4.87 3.23 13.57
CA VAL A 87 3.80 3.49 14.55
C VAL A 87 2.50 3.96 13.87
N PRO A 88 2.52 4.96 12.96
CA PRO A 88 1.36 5.31 12.16
C PRO A 88 0.74 4.13 11.39
N ALA A 89 1.56 3.25 10.82
CA ALA A 89 1.08 2.06 10.12
C ALA A 89 0.32 1.10 11.06
N LEU A 90 0.81 0.89 12.28
CA LEU A 90 0.10 0.12 13.31
C LEU A 90 -1.23 0.78 13.71
N ILE A 91 -1.25 2.11 13.85
CA ILE A 91 -2.49 2.86 14.09
C ILE A 91 -3.45 2.66 12.91
N GLY A 92 -2.96 2.69 11.67
CA GLY A 92 -3.74 2.40 10.47
C GLY A 92 -4.34 1.00 10.45
N LEU A 93 -3.57 -0.02 10.86
CA LEU A 93 -4.05 -1.40 11.00
C LEU A 93 -5.15 -1.52 12.06
N ALA A 94 -4.95 -0.89 13.21
CA ALA A 94 -5.94 -0.86 14.28
C ALA A 94 -7.23 -0.12 13.85
N ALA A 95 -7.10 1.01 13.16
CA ALA A 95 -8.22 1.77 12.60
C ALA A 95 -8.98 0.96 11.55
N CYS A 96 -8.27 0.25 10.66
CA CYS A 96 -8.86 -0.66 9.69
C CYS A 96 -9.68 -1.76 10.37
N PHE A 97 -9.09 -2.45 11.36
CA PHE A 97 -9.78 -3.49 12.10
C PHE A 97 -11.00 -2.95 12.84
N GLY A 98 -10.84 -1.86 13.60
CA GLY A 98 -11.90 -1.27 14.40
C GLY A 98 -13.09 -0.80 13.55
N THR A 99 -12.83 -0.13 12.44
CA THR A 99 -13.90 0.40 11.56
C THR A 99 -14.63 -0.71 10.81
N VAL A 100 -13.91 -1.68 10.23
CA VAL A 100 -14.54 -2.82 9.56
C VAL A 100 -15.35 -3.65 10.56
N TRP A 101 -14.81 -3.89 11.75
CA TRP A 101 -15.52 -4.60 12.81
C TRP A 101 -16.79 -3.86 13.23
N LEU A 102 -16.73 -2.55 13.52
CA LEU A 102 -17.89 -1.76 13.94
C LEU A 102 -18.98 -1.71 12.87
N VAL A 103 -18.62 -1.50 11.60
CA VAL A 103 -19.58 -1.34 10.50
C VAL A 103 -20.25 -2.68 10.13
N TRP A 104 -19.53 -3.80 10.25
CA TRP A 104 -20.00 -5.12 9.83
C TRP A 104 -20.21 -6.11 10.98
N ARG A 105 -20.25 -5.65 12.24
CA ARG A 105 -20.34 -6.52 13.43
C ARG A 105 -21.47 -7.55 13.33
N ASP A 106 -22.65 -7.12 12.88
CA ASP A 106 -23.84 -7.96 12.80
C ASP A 106 -23.65 -9.10 11.79
N ARG A 107 -22.89 -8.87 10.71
CA ARG A 107 -22.58 -9.89 9.70
C ARG A 107 -21.37 -10.76 10.06
N LEU A 108 -20.46 -10.25 10.90
CA LEU A 108 -19.30 -11.00 11.39
C LEU A 108 -19.66 -11.95 12.54
N GLU A 109 -20.77 -11.70 13.22
CA GLU A 109 -21.33 -12.50 14.31
C GLU A 109 -22.41 -13.49 13.84
N SER A 110 -22.89 -13.36 12.60
CA SER A 110 -23.76 -14.34 11.93
C SER A 110 -23.10 -15.71 11.91
N GLU A 111 -23.89 -16.76 12.22
CA GLU A 111 -23.42 -18.14 12.12
C GLU A 111 -22.97 -18.46 10.69
N ALA A 112 -21.82 -19.15 10.59
CA ALA A 112 -21.29 -19.63 9.33
C ALA A 112 -22.29 -20.63 8.71
N GLY A 113 -22.62 -20.45 7.44
CA GLY A 113 -23.48 -21.38 6.70
C GLY A 113 -22.87 -22.78 6.56
N ALA A 114 -23.58 -23.67 5.86
CA ALA A 114 -23.12 -25.04 5.61
C ALA A 114 -21.70 -25.04 5.01
N ARG A 115 -20.77 -25.73 5.69
CA ARG A 115 -19.37 -25.79 5.28
C ARG A 115 -19.21 -26.73 4.09
N ILE A 116 -18.72 -26.20 2.98
CA ILE A 116 -18.29 -27.01 1.85
C ILE A 116 -16.84 -27.41 2.10
N ALA A 117 -16.55 -28.71 2.05
CA ALA A 117 -15.19 -29.21 2.14
C ALA A 117 -14.42 -28.81 0.88
N LEU A 118 -13.46 -27.90 1.03
CA LEU A 118 -12.52 -27.59 -0.04
C LEU A 118 -11.52 -28.75 -0.18
N PRO A 119 -11.14 -29.12 -1.42
CA PRO A 119 -10.09 -30.11 -1.63
C PRO A 119 -8.80 -29.62 -0.94
N ALA A 120 -8.13 -30.53 -0.22
CA ALA A 120 -6.88 -30.23 0.45
C ALA A 120 -5.82 -29.85 -0.61
N VAL A 121 -5.40 -28.59 -0.64
CA VAL A 121 -4.30 -28.16 -1.49
C VAL A 121 -3.01 -28.68 -0.87
N ALA A 122 -2.30 -29.56 -1.58
CA ALA A 122 -1.00 -30.04 -1.16
C ALA A 122 -0.01 -28.85 -1.13
N LEU A 123 0.60 -28.63 0.03
CA LEU A 123 1.55 -27.54 0.22
C LEU A 123 2.86 -27.90 -0.46
N ASP A 124 3.21 -27.21 -1.55
CA ASP A 124 4.48 -27.41 -2.23
C ASP A 124 5.62 -26.80 -1.38
N ARG A 125 6.15 -27.63 -0.50
CA ARG A 125 7.23 -27.25 0.43
C ARG A 125 8.45 -26.70 -0.31
N SER A 126 8.72 -27.15 -1.53
CA SER A 126 9.89 -26.73 -2.29
C SER A 126 9.76 -25.29 -2.80
N HIS A 127 8.57 -24.91 -3.29
CA HIS A 127 8.29 -23.53 -3.68
C HIS A 127 8.16 -22.59 -2.48
N LEU A 128 7.56 -23.05 -1.37
CA LEU A 128 7.47 -22.26 -0.14
C LEU A 128 8.87 -21.92 0.41
N VAL A 129 9.78 -22.90 0.49
CA VAL A 129 11.15 -22.66 0.98
C VAL A 129 11.88 -21.68 0.06
N LYS A 130 11.76 -21.82 -1.26
CA LYS A 130 12.36 -20.86 -2.20
C LYS A 130 11.79 -19.45 -2.05
N ALA A 131 10.48 -19.33 -1.86
CA ALA A 131 9.85 -18.03 -1.63
C ALA A 131 10.32 -17.40 -0.32
N LEU A 132 10.34 -18.17 0.78
CA LEU A 132 10.83 -17.69 2.08
C LEU A 132 12.29 -17.28 2.03
N VAL A 133 13.16 -18.10 1.41
CA VAL A 133 14.59 -17.78 1.25
C VAL A 133 14.76 -16.54 0.37
N GLY A 134 14.01 -16.43 -0.73
CA GLY A 134 14.04 -15.26 -1.60
C GLY A 134 13.59 -13.98 -0.89
N THR A 135 12.49 -14.04 -0.14
CA THR A 135 11.99 -12.91 0.66
C THR A 135 12.98 -12.52 1.76
N LEU A 136 13.54 -13.49 2.48
CA LEU A 136 14.53 -13.21 3.53
C LEU A 136 15.81 -12.61 2.94
N ALA A 137 16.30 -13.15 1.82
CA ALA A 137 17.44 -12.58 1.11
C ALA A 137 17.15 -11.15 0.63
N LEU A 138 15.92 -10.88 0.16
CA LEU A 138 15.51 -9.54 -0.28
C LEU A 138 15.56 -8.57 0.89
N LEU A 139 14.99 -8.94 2.03
CA LEU A 139 15.03 -8.13 3.25
C LEU A 139 16.46 -7.84 3.71
N ILE A 140 17.35 -8.83 3.67
CA ILE A 140 18.77 -8.65 4.03
C ILE A 140 19.46 -7.70 3.04
N LEU A 141 19.21 -7.84 1.74
CA LEU A 141 19.80 -6.96 0.73
C LEU A 141 19.27 -5.52 0.83
N PHE A 142 17.99 -5.34 1.16
CA PHE A 142 17.41 -4.02 1.38
C PHE A 142 17.94 -3.34 2.65
N ALA A 143 18.30 -4.12 3.67
CA ALA A 143 18.97 -3.63 4.87
C ALA A 143 20.48 -3.40 4.66
N SER A 144 21.02 -3.75 3.49
CA SER A 144 22.43 -3.55 3.14
C SER A 144 22.63 -2.22 2.42
N PRO A 145 23.85 -1.65 2.40
CA PRO A 145 24.16 -0.41 1.68
C PRO A 145 24.20 -0.59 0.15
N LEU A 146 23.91 -1.78 -0.37
CA LEU A 146 23.86 -2.01 -1.81
C LEU A 146 22.66 -1.28 -2.42
N PRO A 147 22.78 -0.72 -3.64
CA PRO A 147 21.64 -0.15 -4.34
C PRO A 147 20.52 -1.18 -4.43
N HIS A 148 19.33 -0.83 -3.93
CA HIS A 148 18.20 -1.77 -3.80
C HIS A 148 17.83 -2.42 -5.13
N ALA A 149 17.92 -1.68 -6.24
CA ALA A 149 17.70 -2.20 -7.58
C ALA A 149 18.63 -3.37 -7.93
N MET A 150 19.90 -3.31 -7.53
CA MET A 150 20.85 -4.42 -7.72
C MET A 150 20.46 -5.62 -6.86
N GLY A 151 20.03 -5.40 -5.62
CA GLY A 151 19.56 -6.47 -4.73
C GLY A 151 18.36 -7.23 -5.31
N VAL A 152 17.37 -6.50 -5.84
CA VAL A 152 16.22 -7.09 -6.56
C VAL A 152 16.67 -7.88 -7.78
N LEU A 153 17.55 -7.32 -8.62
CA LEU A 153 18.03 -7.96 -9.84
C LEU A 153 18.83 -9.24 -9.56
N ILE A 154 19.65 -9.27 -8.50
CA ILE A 154 20.40 -10.45 -8.08
C ILE A 154 19.44 -11.58 -7.70
N ILE A 155 18.40 -11.29 -6.91
CA ILE A 155 17.42 -12.30 -6.50
C ILE A 155 16.57 -12.75 -7.66
N ALA A 156 16.06 -11.81 -8.46
CA ALA A 156 15.28 -12.13 -9.66
C ALA A 156 16.09 -12.99 -10.64
N GLY A 157 17.35 -12.61 -10.90
CA GLY A 157 18.29 -13.37 -11.72
C GLY A 157 18.53 -14.78 -11.15
N GLY A 158 18.82 -14.89 -9.85
CA GLY A 158 19.02 -16.19 -9.19
C GLY A 158 17.80 -17.11 -9.27
N LEU A 159 16.58 -16.55 -9.13
CA LEU A 159 15.33 -17.29 -9.30
C LEU A 159 15.08 -17.71 -10.76
N LEU A 160 15.47 -16.88 -11.72
CA LEU A 160 15.35 -17.19 -13.16
C LEU A 160 16.33 -18.27 -13.62
N VAL A 161 17.50 -18.41 -12.98
CA VAL A 161 18.45 -19.50 -13.24
C VAL A 161 17.94 -20.85 -12.70
N SER A 162 16.97 -20.85 -11.78
CA SER A 162 16.38 -22.10 -11.26
C SER A 162 15.56 -22.81 -12.34
N ARG A 163 16.08 -23.95 -12.84
CA ARG A 163 15.47 -24.88 -13.83
C ARG A 163 14.01 -25.29 -13.60
N ARG A 164 13.42 -25.02 -12.42
CA ARG A 164 12.04 -25.40 -12.07
C ARG A 164 11.02 -24.26 -12.21
N VAL A 165 11.45 -23.02 -12.43
CA VAL A 165 10.53 -21.90 -12.62
C VAL A 165 10.61 -21.50 -14.09
N ALA A 166 9.57 -21.78 -14.86
CA ALA A 166 9.56 -21.40 -16.26
C ALA A 166 9.63 -19.87 -16.35
N THR A 167 10.65 -19.34 -17.03
CA THR A 167 10.86 -17.89 -17.22
C THR A 167 9.58 -17.17 -17.63
N ARG A 168 8.80 -17.77 -18.53
CA ARG A 168 7.50 -17.24 -18.98
C ARG A 168 6.50 -17.06 -17.83
N GLN A 169 6.39 -18.02 -16.92
CA GLN A 169 5.48 -17.94 -15.77
C GLN A 169 5.90 -16.88 -14.74
N MET A 170 7.20 -16.52 -14.68
CA MET A 170 7.65 -15.39 -13.86
C MET A 170 7.37 -14.06 -14.53
N LEU A 171 7.65 -13.96 -15.84
CA LEU A 171 7.41 -12.73 -16.62
C LEU A 171 5.91 -12.39 -16.73
N ASP A 172 5.03 -13.39 -16.76
CA ASP A 172 3.57 -13.20 -16.74
C ASP A 172 3.07 -12.62 -15.40
N LYS A 173 3.87 -12.69 -14.33
CA LYS A 173 3.55 -12.11 -13.02
C LYS A 173 4.06 -10.67 -12.85
N VAL A 174 4.82 -10.15 -13.81
CA VAL A 174 5.27 -8.77 -13.81
C VAL A 174 4.09 -7.87 -14.15
N ASP A 175 3.89 -6.83 -13.35
CA ASP A 175 2.87 -5.81 -13.60
C ASP A 175 3.36 -4.83 -14.68
N TRP A 176 3.24 -5.25 -15.94
CA TRP A 176 3.61 -4.42 -17.09
C TRP A 176 2.85 -3.09 -17.15
N PRO A 177 1.52 -3.03 -16.89
CA PRO A 177 0.81 -1.76 -16.77
C PRO A 177 1.44 -0.80 -15.77
N LEU A 178 1.84 -1.27 -14.59
CA LEU A 178 2.51 -0.44 -13.58
C LEU A 178 3.85 0.10 -14.06
N LEU A 179 4.68 -0.75 -14.70
CA LEU A 179 5.96 -0.31 -15.27
C LEU A 179 5.78 0.75 -16.37
N VAL A 180 4.80 0.56 -17.26
CA VAL A 180 4.47 1.53 -18.32
C VAL A 180 3.93 2.83 -17.71
N LEU A 181 3.10 2.75 -16.67
CA LEU A 181 2.60 3.92 -15.94
C LEU A 181 3.77 4.74 -15.37
N PHE A 182 4.73 4.11 -14.68
CA PHE A 182 5.90 4.82 -14.15
C PHE A 182 6.77 5.41 -15.24
N ALA A 183 7.03 4.65 -16.32
CA ALA A 183 7.79 5.19 -17.44
C ALA A 183 7.11 6.42 -18.06
N GLY A 184 5.80 6.34 -18.33
CA GLY A 184 5.01 7.45 -18.86
C GLY A 184 4.98 8.64 -17.91
N LEU A 185 4.84 8.39 -16.61
CA LEU A 185 4.76 9.43 -15.61
C LEU A 185 6.13 10.10 -15.35
N PHE A 186 7.25 9.39 -15.42
CA PHE A 186 8.57 10.01 -15.45
C PHE A 186 8.78 10.91 -16.66
N VAL A 187 8.28 10.50 -17.84
CA VAL A 187 8.31 11.35 -19.04
C VAL A 187 7.47 12.62 -18.84
N VAL A 188 6.26 12.49 -18.31
CA VAL A 188 5.38 13.63 -18.01
C VAL A 188 6.01 14.55 -16.97
N THR A 189 6.56 14.00 -15.89
CA THR A 189 7.26 14.76 -14.86
C THR A 189 8.46 15.51 -15.44
N ALA A 190 9.31 14.85 -16.23
CA ALA A 190 10.44 15.50 -16.88
C ALA A 190 10.00 16.61 -17.85
N ALA A 191 8.95 16.37 -18.63
CA ALA A 191 8.37 17.38 -19.52
C ALA A 191 7.81 18.57 -18.74
N LEU A 192 7.10 18.33 -17.63
CA LEU A 192 6.57 19.37 -16.76
C LEU A 192 7.69 20.17 -16.10
N SER A 193 8.73 19.52 -15.56
CA SER A 193 9.91 20.18 -14.99
C SER A 193 10.62 21.07 -16.02
N ALA A 194 10.66 20.67 -17.29
CA ALA A 194 11.24 21.47 -18.37
C ALA A 194 10.45 22.76 -18.69
N THR A 195 9.17 22.86 -18.29
CA THR A 195 8.36 24.07 -18.54
C THR A 195 8.66 25.22 -17.58
N GLY A 196 9.32 24.98 -16.45
CA GLY A 196 9.50 25.96 -15.37
C GLY A 196 8.25 26.23 -14.52
N LEU A 197 7.07 25.76 -14.94
CA LEU A 197 5.80 25.90 -14.21
C LEU A 197 5.85 25.37 -12.77
N PRO A 198 6.54 24.25 -12.45
CA PRO A 198 6.69 23.82 -11.06
C PRO A 198 7.32 24.87 -10.16
N GLY A 199 8.37 25.56 -10.62
CA GLY A 199 9.04 26.61 -9.85
C GLY A 199 8.12 27.80 -9.58
N GLU A 200 7.33 28.21 -10.57
CA GLU A 200 6.31 29.27 -10.40
C GLU A 200 5.21 28.85 -9.42
N ALA A 201 4.73 27.60 -9.51
CA ALA A 201 3.73 27.06 -8.61
C ALA A 201 4.24 27.01 -7.17
N VAL A 202 5.47 26.54 -6.95
CA VAL A 202 6.11 26.52 -5.62
C VAL A 202 6.24 27.94 -5.06
N ALA A 203 6.70 28.90 -5.86
CA ALA A 203 6.82 30.29 -5.43
C ALA A 203 5.47 30.90 -5.03
N MET A 204 4.43 30.66 -5.82
CA MET A 204 3.07 31.13 -5.53
C MET A 204 2.50 30.47 -4.26
N LEU A 205 2.63 29.15 -4.12
CA LEU A 205 2.14 28.42 -2.95
C LEU A 205 2.89 28.79 -1.68
N SER A 206 4.20 28.95 -1.77
CA SER A 206 5.04 29.41 -0.64
C SER A 206 4.68 30.83 -0.22
N GLY A 207 4.44 31.73 -1.18
CA GLY A 207 3.95 33.09 -0.92
C GLY A 207 2.57 33.15 -0.27
N ALA A 208 1.72 32.15 -0.53
CA ALA A 208 0.42 31.98 0.13
C ALA A 208 0.50 31.25 1.50
N GLY A 209 1.69 30.86 1.95
CA GLY A 209 1.90 30.08 3.18
C GLY A 209 1.49 28.61 3.08
N LEU A 210 1.28 28.10 1.87
CA LEU A 210 0.89 26.71 1.57
C LEU A 210 2.14 25.85 1.30
N SER A 211 3.07 25.80 2.26
CA SER A 211 4.24 24.93 2.16
C SER A 211 3.90 23.49 2.57
N PRO A 212 4.43 22.48 1.85
CA PRO A 212 4.18 21.06 2.14
C PRO A 212 4.84 20.59 3.44
N ASP A 213 5.75 21.40 4.03
CA ASP A 213 6.38 21.10 5.31
C ASP A 213 5.42 21.18 6.51
N ARG A 214 4.20 21.66 6.28
CA ARG A 214 3.14 21.75 7.28
C ARG A 214 2.14 20.62 7.10
N LEU A 215 1.84 19.91 8.20
CA LEU A 215 0.83 18.84 8.19
C LEU A 215 -0.56 19.35 7.77
N ALA A 216 -0.90 20.61 8.11
CA ALA A 216 -2.16 21.24 7.70
C ALA A 216 -2.31 21.39 6.18
N VAL A 217 -1.21 21.40 5.43
CA VAL A 217 -1.20 21.48 3.96
C VAL A 217 -1.03 20.09 3.35
N LEU A 218 -0.05 19.33 3.85
CA LEU A 218 0.31 18.04 3.28
C LEU A 218 -0.82 17.00 3.41
N ALA A 219 -1.48 16.91 4.57
CA ALA A 219 -2.50 15.88 4.79
C ALA A 219 -3.73 16.06 3.88
N PRO A 220 -4.34 17.26 3.73
CA PRO A 220 -5.43 17.47 2.78
C PRO A 220 -5.02 17.25 1.33
N VAL A 221 -3.82 17.72 0.94
CA VAL A 221 -3.32 17.57 -0.43
C VAL A 221 -3.09 16.09 -0.77
N ALA A 222 -2.45 15.34 0.13
CA ALA A 222 -2.27 13.89 -0.03
C ALA A 222 -3.61 13.15 -0.06
N LEU A 223 -4.57 13.55 0.77
CA LEU A 223 -5.91 12.97 0.81
C LEU A 223 -6.66 13.16 -0.52
N ILE A 224 -6.72 14.39 -1.01
CA ILE A 224 -7.43 14.75 -2.24
C ILE A 224 -6.73 14.15 -3.45
N GLY A 225 -5.40 14.29 -3.53
CA GLY A 225 -4.60 13.76 -4.64
C GLY A 225 -4.76 12.25 -4.77
N SER A 226 -4.56 11.51 -3.68
CA SER A 226 -4.63 10.04 -3.69
C SER A 226 -6.03 9.56 -4.12
N ASN A 227 -7.10 10.24 -3.73
CA ASN A 227 -8.47 9.81 -4.04
C ASN A 227 -9.02 10.30 -5.38
N THR A 228 -8.32 11.22 -6.05
CA THR A 228 -8.73 11.73 -7.37
C THR A 228 -8.02 10.99 -8.49
N ILE A 229 -6.70 10.82 -8.38
CA ILE A 229 -5.86 10.25 -9.44
C ILE A 229 -5.10 8.99 -9.02
N GLY A 230 -5.30 8.52 -7.79
CA GLY A 230 -4.55 7.41 -7.20
C GLY A 230 -3.33 7.88 -6.41
N ASN A 231 -2.96 7.10 -5.41
CA ASN A 231 -1.83 7.36 -4.51
C ASN A 231 -0.50 7.56 -5.26
N VAL A 232 -0.10 6.63 -6.14
CA VAL A 232 1.20 6.71 -6.81
C VAL A 232 1.31 7.90 -7.78
N PRO A 233 0.31 8.15 -8.67
CA PRO A 233 0.33 9.33 -9.52
C PRO A 233 0.32 10.64 -8.75
N ALA A 234 -0.41 10.69 -7.63
CA ALA A 234 -0.44 11.87 -6.75
C ALA A 234 0.94 12.17 -6.16
N VAL A 235 1.62 11.17 -5.59
CA VAL A 235 2.97 11.36 -5.04
C VAL A 235 3.94 11.87 -6.10
N ILE A 236 3.92 11.30 -7.30
CA ILE A 236 4.82 11.75 -8.37
C ILE A 236 4.55 13.20 -8.77
N LEU A 237 3.27 13.58 -8.91
CA LEU A 237 2.91 14.97 -9.21
C LEU A 237 3.38 15.92 -8.10
N LEU A 238 3.23 15.53 -6.83
CA LEU A 238 3.66 16.33 -5.69
C LEU A 238 5.19 16.50 -5.66
N LEU A 239 5.95 15.44 -5.95
CA LEU A 239 7.41 15.50 -6.05
C LEU A 239 7.89 16.28 -7.28
N ALA A 240 7.10 16.30 -8.37
CA ALA A 240 7.37 17.12 -9.54
C ALA A 240 7.19 18.61 -9.25
N VAL A 241 6.17 18.95 -8.45
CA VAL A 241 5.92 20.33 -7.99
C VAL A 241 6.96 20.74 -6.96
N TRP A 242 7.20 19.92 -5.93
CA TRP A 242 8.16 20.16 -4.86
C TRP A 242 9.32 19.16 -4.92
N PRO A 243 10.37 19.44 -5.72
CA PRO A 243 11.50 18.52 -5.86
C PRO A 243 12.45 18.50 -4.65
N GLU A 244 12.48 19.57 -3.86
CA GLU A 244 13.39 19.74 -2.72
C GLU A 244 12.64 19.67 -1.38
N LEU A 245 12.12 18.49 -1.05
CA LEU A 245 11.46 18.23 0.23
C LEU A 245 12.45 17.71 1.27
N SER A 246 12.25 18.11 2.53
CA SER A 246 12.99 17.54 3.67
C SER A 246 12.67 16.06 3.85
N ALA A 247 13.57 15.31 4.50
CA ALA A 247 13.35 13.89 4.79
C ALA A 247 12.07 13.68 5.63
N GLU A 248 11.80 14.60 6.56
CA GLU A 248 10.62 14.60 7.41
C GLU A 248 9.33 14.78 6.60
N THR A 249 9.30 15.73 5.68
CA THR A 249 8.17 15.96 4.77
C THR A 249 7.95 14.75 3.86
N LEU A 250 9.02 14.08 3.43
CA LEU A 250 8.94 12.85 2.64
C LEU A 250 8.37 11.66 3.45
N TYR A 251 8.77 11.49 4.72
CA TYR A 251 8.14 10.50 5.61
C TYR A 251 6.65 10.79 5.78
N GLY A 252 6.29 12.06 6.00
CA GLY A 252 4.91 12.52 6.06
C GLY A 252 4.14 12.22 4.79
N LEU A 253 4.71 12.52 3.63
CA LEU A 253 4.09 12.29 2.33
C LEU A 253 3.82 10.80 2.13
N ALA A 254 4.79 9.93 2.45
CA ALA A 254 4.68 8.49 2.29
C ALA A 254 3.53 7.90 3.12
N ILE A 255 3.49 8.23 4.41
CA ILE A 255 2.46 7.69 5.32
C ILE A 255 1.07 8.28 5.02
N LEU A 256 0.97 9.60 4.80
CA LEU A 256 -0.31 10.27 4.59
C LEU A 256 -0.94 9.87 3.25
N SER A 257 -0.16 9.81 2.16
CA SER A 257 -0.65 9.37 0.85
C SER A 257 -1.08 7.90 0.85
N THR A 258 -0.33 7.03 1.53
CA THR A 258 -0.67 5.60 1.61
C THR A 258 -1.96 5.38 2.40
N LEU A 259 -2.11 6.00 3.57
CA LEU A 259 -3.32 5.87 4.38
C LEU A 259 -4.53 6.56 3.75
N ALA A 260 -4.33 7.70 3.08
CA ALA A 260 -5.35 8.40 2.31
C ALA A 260 -6.00 7.53 1.23
N GLY A 261 -5.22 6.63 0.62
CA GLY A 261 -5.70 5.74 -0.44
C GLY A 261 -6.81 4.78 -0.01
N ASN A 262 -7.07 4.63 1.29
CA ASN A 262 -8.15 3.80 1.82
C ASN A 262 -9.55 4.45 1.80
N LEU A 263 -9.65 5.74 1.45
CA LEU A 263 -10.92 6.48 1.55
C LEU A 263 -11.95 5.93 0.55
N LEU A 264 -11.54 5.77 -0.71
CA LEU A 264 -12.35 5.31 -1.83
C LEU A 264 -11.65 4.17 -2.59
N ILE A 265 -12.43 3.44 -3.41
CA ILE A 265 -11.88 2.37 -4.26
C ILE A 265 -10.78 2.89 -5.20
N ILE A 266 -10.96 4.10 -5.74
CA ILE A 266 -10.00 4.71 -6.68
C ILE A 266 -8.75 5.24 -5.95
N GLY A 267 -8.80 5.36 -4.62
CA GLY A 267 -7.75 5.94 -3.81
C GLY A 267 -6.41 5.19 -3.84
N SER A 268 -6.44 3.88 -4.11
CA SER A 268 -5.25 3.04 -4.20
C SER A 268 -5.46 1.92 -5.20
N LEU A 269 -4.41 1.58 -5.94
CA LEU A 269 -4.40 0.46 -6.88
C LEU A 269 -4.75 -0.86 -6.17
N ALA A 270 -4.29 -1.04 -4.93
CA ALA A 270 -4.61 -2.22 -4.13
C ALA A 270 -6.13 -2.41 -3.94
N ASN A 271 -6.88 -1.32 -3.74
CA ASN A 271 -8.34 -1.39 -3.59
C ASN A 271 -9.01 -1.85 -4.91
N ILE A 272 -8.54 -1.32 -6.04
CA ILE A 272 -9.02 -1.71 -7.37
C ILE A 272 -8.72 -3.19 -7.63
N ILE A 273 -7.50 -3.64 -7.36
CA ILE A 273 -7.11 -5.05 -7.52
C ILE A 273 -8.01 -5.95 -6.68
N VAL A 274 -8.29 -5.61 -5.42
CA VAL A 274 -9.21 -6.39 -4.58
C VAL A 274 -10.59 -6.49 -5.21
N VAL A 275 -11.14 -5.39 -5.73
CA VAL A 275 -12.46 -5.37 -6.38
C VAL A 275 -12.47 -6.24 -7.65
N GLU A 276 -11.47 -6.10 -8.51
CA GLU A 276 -11.37 -6.85 -9.77
C GLU A 276 -11.17 -8.34 -9.52
N ARG A 277 -10.28 -8.69 -8.59
CA ARG A 277 -10.00 -10.09 -8.24
C ARG A 277 -11.19 -10.73 -7.53
N ALA A 278 -11.91 -10.00 -6.68
CA ALA A 278 -13.15 -10.50 -6.09
C ALA A 278 -14.22 -10.75 -7.17
N LYS A 279 -14.36 -9.84 -8.15
CA LYS A 279 -15.30 -9.99 -9.27
C LYS A 279 -15.00 -11.24 -10.09
N SER A 280 -13.72 -11.58 -10.29
CA SER A 280 -13.31 -12.78 -11.04
C SER A 280 -13.77 -14.11 -10.40
N VAL A 281 -14.11 -14.10 -9.10
CA VAL A 281 -14.62 -15.26 -8.35
C VAL A 281 -16.08 -15.08 -7.91
N GLY A 282 -16.81 -14.18 -8.60
CA GLY A 282 -18.25 -14.00 -8.41
C GLY A 282 -18.67 -13.16 -7.21
N ILE A 283 -17.76 -12.40 -6.59
CA ILE A 283 -18.07 -11.49 -5.48
C ILE A 283 -17.96 -10.05 -5.97
N THR A 284 -19.04 -9.29 -5.83
CA THR A 284 -19.05 -7.86 -6.15
C THR A 284 -18.91 -7.04 -4.87
N LEU A 285 -17.87 -6.20 -4.81
CA LEU A 285 -17.71 -5.19 -3.78
C LEU A 285 -18.14 -3.82 -4.35
N GLY A 286 -19.19 -3.24 -3.79
CA GLY A 286 -19.72 -1.96 -4.24
C GLY A 286 -18.93 -0.75 -3.72
N PHE A 287 -19.02 0.36 -4.45
CA PHE A 287 -18.40 1.63 -4.04
C PHE A 287 -18.90 2.12 -2.67
N ALA A 288 -20.22 2.09 -2.45
CA ALA A 288 -20.81 2.52 -1.19
C ALA A 288 -20.39 1.63 -0.01
N GLU A 289 -20.25 0.32 -0.23
CA GLU A 289 -19.84 -0.63 0.80
C GLU A 289 -18.39 -0.39 1.23
N HIS A 290 -17.52 -0.15 0.25
CA HIS A 290 -16.13 0.24 0.50
C HIS A 290 -16.08 1.59 1.22
N ALA A 291 -16.72 2.64 0.69
CA ALA A 291 -16.70 3.99 1.27
C ALA A 291 -17.24 4.03 2.71
N ARG A 292 -18.25 3.22 3.04
CA ARG A 292 -18.81 3.13 4.41
C ARG A 292 -17.77 2.74 5.46
N CYS A 293 -16.77 1.96 5.08
CA CYS A 293 -15.64 1.63 5.96
C CYS A 293 -14.41 2.50 5.65
N GLY A 294 -14.16 2.79 4.39
CA GLY A 294 -13.01 3.55 3.89
C GLY A 294 -12.93 4.96 4.43
N ILE A 295 -14.07 5.67 4.47
CA ILE A 295 -14.14 7.03 5.02
C ILE A 295 -13.72 7.05 6.50
N PRO A 296 -14.40 6.34 7.42
CA PRO A 296 -14.01 6.37 8.84
C PRO A 296 -12.61 5.79 9.07
N MET A 297 -12.22 4.73 8.34
CA MET A 297 -10.88 4.12 8.44
C MET A 297 -9.79 5.13 8.11
N THR A 298 -9.98 5.90 7.04
CA THR A 298 -8.99 6.88 6.57
C THR A 298 -8.93 8.07 7.50
N LEU A 299 -10.07 8.59 7.96
CA LEU A 299 -10.08 9.72 8.88
C LEU A 299 -9.39 9.40 10.21
N VAL A 300 -9.67 8.23 10.79
CA VAL A 300 -9.04 7.80 12.05
C VAL A 300 -7.54 7.53 11.87
N SER A 301 -7.16 6.83 10.79
CA SER A 301 -5.75 6.52 10.54
C SER A 301 -4.93 7.77 10.18
N LEU A 302 -5.47 8.70 9.39
CA LEU A 302 -4.82 9.99 9.10
C LEU A 302 -4.72 10.86 10.34
N ALA A 303 -5.78 10.97 11.16
CA ALA A 303 -5.71 11.72 12.40
C ALA A 303 -4.62 11.16 13.33
N GLY A 304 -4.52 9.83 13.43
CA GLY A 304 -3.46 9.17 14.19
C GLY A 304 -2.06 9.41 13.62
N ALA A 305 -1.89 9.35 12.30
CA ALA A 305 -0.62 9.64 11.64
C ALA A 305 -0.20 11.11 11.81
N VAL A 306 -1.12 12.06 11.60
CA VAL A 306 -0.88 13.50 11.82
C VAL A 306 -0.51 13.77 13.28
N ALA A 307 -1.24 13.20 14.24
CA ALA A 307 -0.92 13.34 15.65
C ALA A 307 0.47 12.76 15.99
N TRP A 308 0.82 11.60 15.44
CA TRP A 308 2.15 11.02 15.63
C TRP A 308 3.27 11.89 15.08
N LEU A 309 3.16 12.34 13.82
CA LEU A 309 4.15 13.20 13.16
C LEU A 309 4.35 14.52 13.91
N TRP A 310 3.25 15.08 14.44
CA TRP A 310 3.29 16.29 15.23
C TRP A 310 3.90 16.07 16.62
N LEU A 311 3.47 15.05 17.36
CA LEU A 311 3.94 14.76 18.72
C LEU A 311 5.41 14.36 18.78
N THR A 312 5.91 13.69 17.74
CA THR A 312 7.32 13.33 17.62
C THR A 312 8.21 14.49 17.16
N GLY A 313 7.60 15.62 16.78
CA GLY A 313 8.33 16.79 16.27
C GLY A 313 8.90 16.59 14.87
N LEU A 314 8.53 15.52 14.16
CA LEU A 314 8.96 15.28 12.78
C LEU A 314 8.43 16.37 11.85
N MET A 315 7.17 16.80 12.03
CA MET A 315 6.60 17.87 11.22
C MET A 315 5.77 18.86 12.06
N PRO A 316 5.86 20.17 11.77
CA PRO A 316 5.00 21.17 12.36
C PRO A 316 3.56 21.04 11.86
N LEU A 317 2.61 21.37 12.73
CA LEU A 317 1.19 21.44 12.35
C LEU A 317 0.93 22.66 11.44
N SER A 318 1.53 23.80 11.78
CA SER A 318 1.45 25.12 11.14
C SER A 318 2.79 25.85 11.23
#